data_AF-A0A933R8K8-F1
#
_entry.id   AF-A0A933R8K8-F1
#
_cell.length_a   1.000
_cell.length_b   1.000
_cell.length_c   1.000
_cell.angle_alpha   90.00
_cell.angle_beta   90.00
_cell.angle_gamma   90.00
#
_symmetry.space_group_name_H-M   'P 1'
#
loop_
_entity.id
_entity.type
_entity.pdbx_description
1 polymer ?
#
loop_
_entity_poly.entity_id
_entity_poly.type
_entity_poly.pdbx_seq_one_letter_code
_entity_poly.pdbx_strand_id
1 'polypeptide(L)'
;MSSHHTRRTARLRRLIVTAALATATVSTLALPVSGAQAAPASSPAKRSAEPDRVAAEAVQAISSFERSQITRDGSAMTEFEQGRDHIAAVIAVRLEIDPAVMQDAWRRADRDHQLAILAALTQLGVPYRHNASKPGVGFDCSGLTTYAWGQVGYELKRQSTAQIRDAAPRDAATAQAGDLVQYPGHVMIWLGVDRAIVHAPYSGRNVEVDFFSTRRKVKYGDPTG
;
A
#
# COMPACT_ATOMS: atom_id res chain seq x y z
N MET A 1 24.93 -13.68 -19.97
CA MET A 1 25.30 -12.37 -19.38
C MET A 1 24.60 -12.30 -18.03
N SER A 2 25.30 -12.67 -16.95
CA SER A 2 24.72 -12.76 -15.61
C SER A 2 24.61 -11.37 -14.98
N SER A 3 23.39 -10.87 -14.77
CA SER A 3 23.15 -9.68 -13.96
C SER A 3 23.18 -10.06 -12.48
N HIS A 4 24.30 -9.77 -11.81
CA HIS A 4 24.40 -9.83 -10.36
C HIS A 4 23.51 -8.75 -9.72
N HIS A 5 22.39 -9.15 -9.11
CA HIS A 5 21.70 -8.31 -8.13
C HIS A 5 22.19 -8.66 -6.74
N THR A 6 22.87 -7.72 -6.10
CA THR A 6 23.40 -7.86 -4.75
C THR A 6 22.27 -7.66 -3.75
N ARG A 7 21.75 -8.74 -3.13
CA ARG A 7 20.93 -8.62 -1.91
C ARG A 7 21.81 -8.00 -0.81
N ARG A 8 21.67 -6.70 -0.56
CA ARG A 8 22.27 -6.05 0.61
C ARG A 8 21.37 -6.27 1.81
N THR A 9 21.89 -6.94 2.83
CA THR A 9 21.20 -7.17 4.11
C THR A 9 20.94 -5.83 4.81
N ALA A 10 19.69 -5.34 4.75
CA ALA A 10 19.29 -4.14 5.44
C ALA A 10 19.09 -4.43 6.94
N ARG A 11 19.90 -3.81 7.81
CA ARG A 11 19.66 -3.79 9.25
C ARG A 11 18.50 -2.84 9.56
N LEU A 12 17.39 -3.39 10.05
CA LEU A 12 16.21 -2.63 10.51
C LEU A 12 16.58 -1.67 11.64
N ARG A 13 16.28 -0.38 11.48
CA ARG A 13 16.38 0.64 12.53
C ARG A 13 15.02 0.77 13.24
N ARG A 14 14.97 0.42 14.52
CA ARG A 14 13.78 0.57 15.40
C ARG A 14 13.50 2.05 15.67
N LEU A 15 12.25 2.48 15.49
CA LEU A 15 11.73 3.76 15.97
C LEU A 15 10.66 3.46 17.03
N ILE A 16 10.90 3.90 18.26
CA ILE A 16 9.93 3.86 19.37
C ILE A 16 9.25 5.23 19.41
N VAL A 17 7.92 5.26 19.35
CA VAL A 17 7.12 6.48 19.57
C VAL A 17 6.34 6.31 20.86
N THR A 18 6.64 7.14 21.86
CA THR A 18 5.92 7.22 23.13
C THR A 18 4.74 8.17 23.01
N ALA A 19 3.54 7.72 23.41
CA ALA A 19 2.34 8.54 23.50
C ALA A 19 2.23 9.19 24.89
N ALA A 20 2.02 10.51 24.94
CA ALA A 20 1.75 11.25 26.17
C ALA A 20 0.23 11.49 26.30
N LEU A 21 -0.37 11.03 27.40
CA LEU A 21 -1.74 11.37 27.80
C LEU A 21 -1.77 12.80 28.36
N ALA A 22 -2.70 13.62 27.87
CA ALA A 22 -3.06 14.89 28.51
C ALA A 22 -4.52 14.80 28.99
N THR A 23 -4.72 15.10 30.27
CA THR A 23 -5.99 15.06 31.00
C THR A 23 -6.85 16.29 30.68
N ALA A 24 -8.16 16.06 30.49
CA ALA A 24 -9.16 17.10 30.28
C ALA A 24 -9.61 17.71 31.62
N THR A 25 -9.87 19.02 31.63
CA THR A 25 -10.65 19.68 32.68
C THR A 25 -11.94 20.24 32.09
N VAL A 26 -13.05 19.95 32.75
CA VAL A 26 -14.40 20.39 32.39
C VAL A 26 -14.74 21.61 33.24
N SER A 27 -15.14 22.71 32.60
CA SER A 27 -15.80 23.84 33.26
C SER A 27 -17.13 24.11 32.57
N THR A 28 -18.21 23.96 33.33
CA THR A 28 -19.58 24.32 32.97
C THR A 28 -19.90 25.73 33.44
N LEU A 29 -20.59 26.56 32.63
CA LEU A 29 -21.88 27.17 33.01
C LEU A 29 -22.48 28.07 31.89
N ALA A 30 -23.83 28.10 31.91
CA ALA A 30 -24.77 29.15 31.48
C ALA A 30 -25.41 29.11 30.06
N LEU A 31 -26.74 28.90 30.08
CA LEU A 31 -27.77 29.32 29.09
C LEU A 31 -28.29 30.72 29.50
N PRO A 32 -29.06 31.53 28.70
CA PRO A 32 -30.10 31.09 27.75
C PRO A 32 -30.46 32.03 26.53
N VAL A 33 -31.52 31.60 25.79
CA VAL A 33 -32.50 32.37 24.97
C VAL A 33 -32.35 32.45 23.44
N SER A 34 -33.30 31.75 22.79
CA SER A 34 -34.14 32.08 21.62
C SER A 34 -33.61 32.98 20.49
N GLY A 35 -33.46 32.36 19.32
CA GLY A 35 -33.44 32.99 18.01
C GLY A 35 -33.40 31.91 16.94
N ALA A 36 -34.55 31.51 16.40
CA ALA A 36 -34.62 30.64 15.24
C ALA A 36 -34.11 31.42 14.01
N GLN A 37 -32.81 31.31 13.75
CA GLN A 37 -32.20 31.70 12.49
C GLN A 37 -31.76 30.41 11.80
N ALA A 38 -32.36 30.10 10.65
CA ALA A 38 -31.95 28.97 9.82
C ALA A 38 -30.45 29.10 9.53
N ALA A 39 -29.67 28.13 10.02
CA ALA A 39 -28.26 28.04 9.72
C ALA A 39 -28.08 27.86 8.20
N PRO A 40 -27.16 28.60 7.54
CA PRO A 40 -26.83 28.32 6.16
C PRO A 40 -26.24 26.91 6.09
N ALA A 41 -26.63 26.16 5.06
CA ALA A 41 -26.12 24.83 4.77
C ALA A 41 -24.60 24.83 4.93
N SER A 42 -24.11 24.11 5.94
CA SER A 42 -22.69 23.89 6.16
C SER A 42 -22.14 23.18 4.93
N SER A 43 -21.34 23.89 4.14
CA SER A 43 -20.40 23.30 3.19
C SER A 43 -19.74 22.07 3.85
N PRO A 44 -19.56 20.95 3.13
CA PRO A 44 -18.91 19.79 3.72
C PRO A 44 -17.45 20.15 3.99
N ALA A 45 -17.17 20.55 5.22
CA ALA A 45 -15.83 20.66 5.75
C ALA A 45 -15.16 19.30 5.51
N LYS A 46 -13.94 19.35 4.92
CA LYS A 46 -13.05 18.19 4.80
C LYS A 46 -13.06 17.44 6.12
N ARG A 47 -13.70 16.26 6.16
CA ARG A 47 -13.45 15.27 7.20
C ARG A 47 -11.93 15.11 7.26
N SER A 48 -11.32 15.48 8.38
CA SER A 48 -9.98 15.06 8.73
C SER A 48 -9.94 13.55 8.51
N ALA A 49 -9.27 13.12 7.44
CA ALA A 49 -9.29 11.74 7.02
C ALA A 49 -8.55 10.94 8.09
N GLU A 50 -9.31 10.22 8.91
CA GLU A 50 -8.77 9.09 9.65
C GLU A 50 -7.91 8.25 8.68
N PRO A 51 -6.72 7.79 9.11
CA PRO A 51 -5.87 6.94 8.27
C PRO A 51 -6.70 5.82 7.67
N ASP A 52 -6.45 5.50 6.39
CA ASP A 52 -7.12 4.36 5.76
C ASP A 52 -6.89 3.12 6.64
N ARG A 53 -7.97 2.44 7.06
CA ARG A 53 -7.87 1.29 7.98
C ARG A 53 -6.97 0.20 7.40
N VAL A 54 -7.00 0.01 6.09
CA VAL A 54 -6.12 -0.93 5.39
C VAL A 54 -4.66 -0.55 5.54
N ALA A 55 -4.32 0.75 5.54
CA ALA A 55 -2.95 1.20 5.76
C ALA A 55 -2.45 0.84 7.17
N ALA A 56 -3.29 1.03 8.19
CA ALA A 56 -2.96 0.67 9.56
C ALA A 56 -2.82 -0.85 9.76
N GLU A 57 -3.74 -1.63 9.18
CA GLU A 57 -3.69 -3.10 9.22
C GLU A 57 -2.46 -3.64 8.48
N ALA A 58 -2.07 -3.03 7.35
CA ALA A 58 -0.85 -3.41 6.62
C ALA A 58 0.42 -3.21 7.45
N VAL A 59 0.50 -2.11 8.22
CA VAL A 59 1.61 -1.89 9.18
C VAL A 59 1.64 -3.00 10.24
N GLN A 60 0.49 -3.39 10.77
CA GLN A 60 0.39 -4.47 11.77
C GLN A 60 0.79 -5.84 11.19
N ALA A 61 0.36 -6.15 9.97
CA ALA A 61 0.75 -7.37 9.28
C ALA A 61 2.27 -7.44 9.09
N ILE A 62 2.89 -6.40 8.52
CA ILE A 62 4.35 -6.32 8.34
C ILE A 62 5.09 -6.47 9.68
N SER A 63 4.63 -5.79 10.73
CA SER A 63 5.21 -5.90 12.07
C SER A 63 5.15 -7.34 12.62
N SER A 64 4.10 -8.09 12.28
CA SER A 64 3.93 -9.49 12.70
C SER A 64 4.89 -10.41 11.95
N PHE A 65 5.11 -10.15 10.66
CA PHE A 65 6.16 -10.84 9.90
C PHE A 65 7.55 -10.56 10.48
N GLU A 66 7.89 -9.31 10.76
CA GLU A 66 9.18 -8.95 11.38
C GLU A 66 9.38 -9.65 12.73
N ARG A 67 8.34 -9.73 13.56
CA ARG A 67 8.39 -10.49 14.82
C ARG A 67 8.66 -11.98 14.56
N SER A 68 8.01 -12.59 13.57
CA SER A 68 8.20 -14.00 13.22
C SER A 68 9.62 -14.34 12.76
N GLN A 69 10.40 -13.36 12.29
CA GLN A 69 11.81 -13.56 11.96
C GLN A 69 12.72 -13.58 13.21
N ILE A 70 12.21 -13.11 14.36
CA ILE A 70 12.93 -13.01 15.62
C ILE A 70 12.49 -14.10 16.58
N THR A 71 11.17 -14.34 16.67
CA THR A 71 10.60 -15.38 17.54
C THR A 71 10.75 -16.75 16.89
N ARG A 72 10.84 -17.80 17.72
CA ARG A 72 10.87 -19.19 17.25
C ARG A 72 9.50 -19.86 17.32
N ASP A 73 8.47 -19.14 17.77
CA ASP A 73 7.09 -19.61 17.76
C ASP A 73 6.38 -19.19 16.46
N GLY A 74 5.52 -20.07 15.95
CA GLY A 74 4.79 -19.83 14.70
C GLY A 74 3.65 -18.82 14.81
N SER A 75 3.34 -18.34 16.02
CA SER A 75 2.19 -17.45 16.28
C SER A 75 2.27 -16.14 15.51
N ALA A 76 3.44 -15.49 15.50
CA ALA A 76 3.65 -14.25 14.76
C ALA A 76 3.53 -14.44 13.23
N MET A 77 3.88 -15.63 12.74
CA MET A 77 3.67 -15.99 11.33
C MET A 77 2.19 -16.17 11.02
N THR A 78 1.45 -16.86 11.89
CA THR A 78 -0.01 -17.00 11.76
C THR A 78 -0.72 -15.64 11.81
N GLU A 79 -0.29 -14.72 12.68
CA GLU A 79 -0.80 -13.34 12.73
C GLU A 79 -0.57 -12.59 11.41
N PHE A 80 0.62 -12.73 10.81
CA PHE A 80 0.89 -12.15 9.48
C PHE A 80 -0.04 -12.73 8.41
N GLU A 81 -0.21 -14.05 8.39
CA GLU A 81 -1.02 -14.72 7.35
C GLU A 81 -2.50 -14.34 7.47
N GLN A 82 -3.02 -14.28 8.69
CA GLN A 82 -4.38 -13.79 8.96
C GLN A 82 -4.53 -12.31 8.58
N GLY A 83 -3.55 -11.47 8.92
CA GLY A 83 -3.55 -10.05 8.56
C GLY A 83 -3.52 -9.84 7.04
N ARG A 84 -2.66 -10.56 6.33
CA ARG A 84 -2.61 -10.57 4.86
C ARG A 84 -3.96 -10.96 4.26
N ASP A 85 -4.55 -12.05 4.73
CA ASP A 85 -5.81 -12.58 4.18
C ASP A 85 -7.01 -11.66 4.49
N HIS A 86 -7.03 -11.05 5.67
CA HIS A 86 -8.04 -10.05 6.03
C HIS A 86 -7.94 -8.80 5.14
N ILE A 87 -6.73 -8.25 4.96
CA ILE A 87 -6.50 -7.09 4.09
C ILE A 87 -6.91 -7.39 2.65
N ALA A 88 -6.53 -8.56 2.12
CA ALA A 88 -6.94 -9.00 0.79
C ALA A 88 -8.47 -9.03 0.65
N ALA A 89 -9.18 -9.56 1.65
CA ALA A 89 -10.65 -9.58 1.64
C ALA A 89 -11.25 -8.17 1.68
N VAL A 90 -10.73 -7.27 2.52
CA VAL A 90 -11.22 -5.88 2.61
C VAL A 90 -11.04 -5.15 1.27
N ILE A 91 -9.88 -5.30 0.62
CA ILE A 91 -9.62 -4.70 -0.69
C ILE A 91 -10.51 -5.32 -1.76
N ALA A 92 -10.68 -6.64 -1.76
CA ALA A 92 -11.56 -7.32 -2.70
C ALA A 92 -12.99 -6.80 -2.61
N VAL A 93 -13.55 -6.67 -1.39
CA VAL A 93 -14.87 -6.06 -1.17
C VAL A 93 -14.92 -4.62 -1.69
N ARG A 94 -13.88 -3.82 -1.44
CA ARG A 94 -13.80 -2.43 -1.93
C ARG A 94 -13.81 -2.33 -3.46
N LEU A 95 -13.28 -3.34 -4.13
CA LEU A 95 -13.19 -3.43 -5.58
C LEU A 95 -14.30 -4.28 -6.21
N GLU A 96 -15.27 -4.75 -5.42
CA GLU A 96 -16.35 -5.64 -5.88
C GLU A 96 -15.83 -6.94 -6.53
N ILE A 97 -14.72 -7.48 -5.99
CA ILE A 97 -14.12 -8.76 -6.36
C ILE A 97 -14.44 -9.78 -5.25
N ASP A 98 -14.63 -11.05 -5.61
CA ASP A 98 -14.78 -12.14 -4.64
C ASP A 98 -13.55 -12.19 -3.70
N PRO A 99 -13.74 -12.03 -2.37
CA PRO A 99 -12.65 -12.09 -1.40
C PRO A 99 -11.78 -13.34 -1.51
N ALA A 100 -12.38 -14.50 -1.79
CA ALA A 100 -11.64 -15.76 -1.86
C ALA A 100 -10.59 -15.74 -2.98
N VAL A 101 -10.93 -15.14 -4.13
CA VAL A 101 -10.05 -15.08 -5.30
C VAL A 101 -8.83 -14.20 -5.04
N MET A 102 -9.00 -13.03 -4.41
CA MET A 102 -7.87 -12.16 -4.05
C MET A 102 -6.99 -12.77 -2.96
N GLN A 103 -7.61 -13.37 -1.95
CA GLN A 103 -6.89 -14.08 -0.90
C GLN A 103 -6.04 -15.23 -1.46
N ASP A 104 -6.59 -16.05 -2.37
CA ASP A 104 -5.86 -17.13 -3.02
C ASP A 104 -4.71 -16.62 -3.90
N ALA A 105 -4.90 -15.51 -4.61
CA ALA A 105 -3.83 -14.89 -5.38
C ALA A 105 -2.68 -14.42 -4.47
N TRP A 106 -2.99 -13.81 -3.33
CA TRP A 106 -1.98 -13.33 -2.38
C TRP A 106 -1.28 -14.48 -1.66
N ARG A 107 -2.00 -15.54 -1.27
CA ARG A 107 -1.43 -16.74 -0.65
C ARG A 107 -0.41 -17.45 -1.54
N ARG A 108 -0.68 -17.52 -2.85
CA ARG A 108 0.20 -18.16 -3.83
C ARG A 108 1.42 -17.32 -4.21
N ALA A 109 1.37 -16.01 -3.99
CA ALA A 109 2.50 -15.13 -4.28
C ALA A 109 3.66 -15.38 -3.32
N ASP A 110 4.89 -15.19 -3.79
CA ASP A 110 6.07 -15.27 -2.93
C ASP A 110 6.02 -14.27 -1.77
N ARG A 111 6.74 -14.56 -0.69
CA ARG A 111 6.68 -13.73 0.53
C ARG A 111 7.11 -12.28 0.29
N ASP A 112 8.16 -12.07 -0.51
CA ASP A 112 8.66 -10.73 -0.84
C ASP A 112 7.60 -9.93 -1.63
N HIS A 113 6.84 -10.60 -2.51
CA HIS A 113 5.74 -9.99 -3.25
C HIS A 113 4.57 -9.59 -2.34
N GLN A 114 4.17 -10.47 -1.42
CA GLN A 114 3.14 -10.17 -0.42
C GLN A 114 3.52 -8.93 0.42
N LEU A 115 4.77 -8.88 0.88
CA LEU A 115 5.30 -7.76 1.66
C LEU A 115 5.43 -6.47 0.85
N ALA A 116 5.79 -6.54 -0.43
CA ALA A 116 5.79 -5.37 -1.32
C ALA A 116 4.39 -4.79 -1.51
N ILE A 117 3.36 -5.63 -1.67
CA ILE A 117 1.95 -5.17 -1.70
C ILE A 117 1.61 -4.48 -0.38
N LEU A 118 1.84 -5.13 0.75
CA LEU A 118 1.53 -4.57 2.08
C LEU A 118 2.27 -3.24 2.29
N ALA A 119 3.54 -3.14 1.89
CA ALA A 119 4.30 -1.91 1.97
C ALA A 119 3.66 -0.77 1.17
N ALA A 120 3.21 -1.03 -0.07
CA ALA A 120 2.48 -0.04 -0.85
C ALA A 120 1.16 0.38 -0.16
N LEU A 121 0.45 -0.58 0.44
CA LEU A 121 -0.82 -0.34 1.12
C LEU A 121 -0.69 0.48 2.41
N THR A 122 0.46 0.41 3.10
CA THR A 122 0.74 1.33 4.23
C THR A 122 0.68 2.82 3.84
N GLN A 123 0.73 3.11 2.54
CA GLN A 123 0.71 4.46 2.00
C GLN A 123 -0.65 4.87 1.43
N LEU A 124 -1.72 4.06 1.54
CA LEU A 124 -3.05 4.46 1.10
C LEU A 124 -3.46 5.81 1.71
N GLY A 125 -4.00 6.69 0.86
CA GLY A 125 -4.36 8.06 1.25
C GLY A 125 -3.21 9.07 1.21
N VAL A 126 -1.95 8.65 1.05
CA VAL A 126 -0.83 9.58 0.89
C VAL A 126 -0.93 10.33 -0.45
N PRO A 127 -0.79 11.66 -0.50
CA PRO A 127 -0.97 12.42 -1.73
C PRO A 127 0.01 12.09 -2.85
N TYR A 128 -0.44 12.18 -4.10
CA TYR A 128 0.46 12.18 -5.24
C TYR A 128 1.36 13.41 -5.21
N ARG A 129 2.67 13.22 -5.41
CA ARG A 129 3.65 14.28 -5.62
C ARG A 129 4.64 13.86 -6.70
N HIS A 130 4.75 14.68 -7.74
CA HIS A 130 5.68 14.42 -8.84
C HIS A 130 7.12 14.29 -8.34
N ASN A 131 7.86 13.31 -8.87
CA ASN A 131 9.24 13.01 -8.51
C ASN A 131 9.45 12.73 -6.99
N ALA A 132 8.44 12.21 -6.31
CA ALA A 132 8.50 11.93 -4.88
C ALA A 132 8.50 10.42 -4.58
N SER A 133 9.24 10.05 -3.55
CA SER A 133 9.27 8.70 -2.97
C SER A 133 9.43 8.83 -1.45
N LYS A 134 8.46 9.48 -0.81
CA LYS A 134 8.54 9.89 0.61
C LYS A 134 7.35 9.34 1.40
N PRO A 135 7.54 8.28 2.22
CA PRO A 135 6.49 7.69 3.04
C PRO A 135 5.76 8.73 3.88
N GLY A 136 4.43 8.65 3.92
CA GLY A 136 3.55 9.58 4.63
C GLY A 136 3.47 11.00 4.06
N VAL A 137 4.30 11.37 3.08
CA VAL A 137 4.41 12.75 2.56
C VAL A 137 3.97 12.87 1.10
N GLY A 138 4.40 11.94 0.25
CA GLY A 138 3.96 11.91 -1.13
C GLY A 138 4.75 10.99 -2.05
N PHE A 139 4.07 10.50 -3.09
CA PHE A 139 4.61 9.57 -4.08
C PHE A 139 4.23 9.95 -5.50
N ASP A 140 5.11 9.69 -6.46
CA ASP A 140 4.69 9.43 -7.84
C ASP A 140 4.59 7.91 -8.10
N CYS A 141 4.15 7.53 -9.29
CA CYS A 141 3.86 6.14 -9.62
C CYS A 141 5.08 5.22 -9.41
N SER A 142 6.22 5.57 -10.00
CA SER A 142 7.47 4.83 -9.81
C SER A 142 8.07 5.00 -8.42
N GLY A 143 7.76 6.09 -7.71
CA GLY A 143 8.20 6.33 -6.34
C GLY A 143 7.55 5.38 -5.37
N LEU A 144 6.25 5.15 -5.53
CA LEU A 144 5.53 4.17 -4.71
C LEU A 144 6.11 2.76 -4.91
N THR A 145 6.34 2.35 -6.15
CA THR A 145 6.90 1.01 -6.45
C THR A 145 8.33 0.87 -5.97
N THR A 146 9.19 1.88 -6.16
CA THR A 146 10.55 1.90 -5.60
C THR A 146 10.53 1.78 -4.08
N TYR A 147 9.65 2.49 -3.40
CA TYR A 147 9.52 2.41 -1.94
C TYR A 147 9.08 1.02 -1.48
N ALA A 148 8.01 0.49 -2.08
CA ALA A 148 7.39 -0.76 -1.69
C ALA A 148 8.36 -1.94 -1.83
N TRP A 149 8.97 -2.10 -3.00
CA TRP A 149 9.97 -3.14 -3.25
C TRP A 149 11.29 -2.89 -2.49
N GLY A 150 11.61 -1.62 -2.20
CA GLY A 150 12.72 -1.27 -1.32
C GLY A 150 12.55 -1.76 0.12
N GLN A 151 11.32 -1.90 0.62
CA GLN A 151 11.07 -2.45 1.98
C GLN A 151 11.47 -3.92 2.09
N VAL A 152 11.48 -4.64 0.96
CA VAL A 152 11.86 -6.06 0.88
C VAL A 152 13.23 -6.26 0.23
N GLY A 153 14.03 -5.19 0.12
CA GLY A 153 15.44 -5.26 -0.28
C GLY A 153 15.70 -5.22 -1.79
N TYR A 154 14.71 -4.86 -2.61
CA TYR A 154 14.87 -4.73 -4.06
C TYR A 154 14.94 -3.25 -4.48
N GLU A 155 16.05 -2.85 -5.08
CA GLU A 155 16.26 -1.48 -5.56
C GLU A 155 15.69 -1.31 -6.98
N LEU A 156 14.58 -0.58 -7.09
CA LEU A 156 14.02 -0.24 -8.39
C LEU A 156 14.45 1.15 -8.86
N LYS A 157 14.77 1.27 -10.15
CA LYS A 157 15.06 2.56 -10.78
C LYS A 157 13.89 3.54 -10.61
N ARG A 158 14.19 4.84 -10.53
CA ARG A 158 13.17 5.89 -10.34
C ARG A 158 12.23 6.12 -11.51
N GLN A 159 12.51 5.55 -12.69
CA GLN A 159 11.72 5.77 -13.91
C GLN A 159 10.86 4.55 -14.23
N SER A 160 9.55 4.75 -14.42
CA SER A 160 8.58 3.67 -14.66
C SER A 160 8.96 2.76 -15.83
N THR A 161 9.40 3.35 -16.95
CA THR A 161 9.87 2.57 -18.12
C THR A 161 11.12 1.75 -17.82
N ALA A 162 12.02 2.26 -16.97
CA ALA A 162 13.23 1.55 -16.59
C ALA A 162 12.91 0.38 -15.64
N GLN A 163 11.94 0.55 -14.73
CA GLN A 163 11.51 -0.52 -13.83
C GLN A 163 10.98 -1.73 -14.61
N ILE A 164 10.01 -1.53 -15.51
CA ILE A 164 9.43 -2.66 -16.26
C ILE A 164 10.40 -3.28 -17.27
N ARG A 165 11.38 -2.51 -17.76
CA ARG A 165 12.40 -3.04 -18.67
C ARG A 165 13.39 -3.95 -17.93
N ASP A 166 13.72 -3.60 -16.69
CA ASP A 166 14.71 -4.33 -15.90
C ASP A 166 14.08 -5.51 -15.14
N ALA A 167 12.75 -5.50 -14.96
CA ALA A 167 11.99 -6.62 -14.41
C ALA A 167 11.99 -7.84 -15.35
N ALA A 168 11.92 -9.04 -14.78
CA ALA A 168 11.76 -10.28 -15.53
C ALA A 168 10.35 -10.31 -16.15
N PRO A 169 10.22 -10.41 -17.49
CA PRO A 169 8.91 -10.37 -18.14
C PRO A 169 7.99 -11.49 -17.66
N ARG A 170 6.72 -11.14 -17.40
CA ARG A 170 5.67 -12.11 -17.05
C ARG A 170 4.51 -12.02 -18.05
N ASP A 171 3.92 -13.18 -18.32
CA ASP A 171 2.62 -13.23 -18.97
C ASP A 171 1.54 -13.00 -17.92
N ALA A 172 0.39 -12.45 -18.30
CA ALA A 172 -0.72 -12.21 -17.36
C ALA A 172 -1.16 -13.50 -16.63
N ALA A 173 -0.99 -14.67 -17.25
CA ALA A 173 -1.34 -15.97 -16.67
C ALA A 173 -0.29 -16.50 -15.67
N THR A 174 0.95 -16.02 -15.72
CA THR A 174 2.06 -16.45 -14.85
C THR A 174 2.51 -15.37 -13.88
N ALA A 175 2.01 -14.15 -14.04
CA ALA A 175 2.21 -13.06 -13.12
C ALA A 175 1.66 -13.43 -11.73
N GLN A 176 2.32 -12.92 -10.69
CA GLN A 176 1.91 -13.08 -9.30
C GLN A 176 1.39 -11.76 -8.74
N ALA A 177 0.56 -11.83 -7.70
CA ALA A 177 0.26 -10.64 -6.90
C ALA A 177 1.58 -10.03 -6.43
N GLY A 178 1.79 -8.74 -6.63
CA GLY A 178 3.03 -8.03 -6.31
C GLY A 178 3.87 -7.65 -7.53
N ASP A 179 3.69 -8.33 -8.66
CA ASP A 179 4.35 -7.99 -9.92
C ASP A 179 4.03 -6.55 -10.33
N LEU A 180 4.96 -5.93 -11.05
CA LEU A 180 4.71 -4.63 -11.67
C LEU A 180 3.80 -4.81 -12.87
N VAL A 181 2.83 -3.91 -12.99
CA VAL A 181 2.07 -3.71 -14.22
C VAL A 181 2.30 -2.30 -14.74
N GLN A 182 2.54 -2.17 -16.05
CA GLN A 182 2.96 -0.91 -16.64
C GLN A 182 2.30 -0.69 -18.00
N TYR A 183 1.87 0.55 -18.24
CA TYR A 183 1.66 1.10 -19.59
C TYR A 183 2.50 2.37 -19.74
N PRO A 184 2.86 2.80 -20.96
CA PRO A 184 3.74 3.97 -21.16
C PRO A 184 3.33 5.18 -20.30
N GLY A 185 4.24 5.62 -19.43
CA GLY A 185 4.04 6.75 -18.51
C GLY A 185 3.56 6.39 -17.10
N HIS A 186 3.14 5.15 -16.82
CA HIS A 186 2.61 4.78 -15.51
C HIS A 186 2.92 3.33 -15.11
N VAL A 187 3.42 3.14 -13.89
CA VAL A 187 3.71 1.83 -13.30
C VAL A 187 2.95 1.67 -11.99
N MET A 188 2.49 0.45 -11.73
CA MET A 188 1.60 0.10 -10.62
C MET A 188 2.04 -1.27 -10.08
N ILE A 189 1.58 -1.64 -8.89
CA ILE A 189 1.74 -3.01 -8.36
C ILE A 189 0.41 -3.74 -8.57
N TRP A 190 0.45 -4.90 -9.23
CA TRP A 190 -0.73 -5.73 -9.49
C TRP A 190 -1.13 -6.51 -8.25
N LEU A 191 -2.43 -6.57 -7.97
CA LEU A 191 -2.98 -7.24 -6.77
C LEU A 191 -3.32 -8.71 -7.03
N GLY A 192 -2.92 -9.27 -8.17
CA GLY A 192 -3.01 -10.70 -8.47
C GLY A 192 -4.31 -11.17 -9.12
N VAL A 193 -5.30 -10.29 -9.25
CA VAL A 193 -6.64 -10.62 -9.76
C VAL A 193 -7.16 -9.51 -10.67
N ASP A 194 -7.85 -9.91 -11.73
CA ASP A 194 -8.40 -9.01 -12.74
C ASP A 194 -7.41 -7.89 -13.13
N ARG A 195 -7.88 -6.64 -13.07
CA ARG A 195 -7.08 -5.43 -13.32
C ARG A 195 -6.71 -4.70 -12.04
N ALA A 196 -6.91 -5.34 -10.88
CA ALA A 196 -6.79 -4.70 -9.58
C ALA A 196 -5.34 -4.32 -9.29
N ILE A 197 -5.11 -3.07 -8.89
CA ILE A 197 -3.79 -2.48 -8.65
C ILE A 197 -3.80 -1.60 -7.41
N VAL A 198 -2.61 -1.42 -6.83
CA VAL A 198 -2.30 -0.29 -5.95
C VAL A 198 -1.33 0.65 -6.67
N HIS A 199 -1.61 1.96 -6.64
CA HIS A 199 -0.79 2.96 -7.35
C HIS A 199 -0.84 4.36 -6.76
N ALA A 200 0.08 5.22 -7.20
CA ALA A 200 0.00 6.68 -7.06
C ALA A 200 -0.33 7.30 -8.44
N PRO A 201 -1.60 7.63 -8.72
CA PRO A 201 -2.09 7.89 -10.08
C PRO A 201 -1.55 9.16 -10.74
N TYR A 202 -1.90 10.33 -10.19
CA TYR A 202 -1.59 11.66 -10.74
C TYR A 202 -1.94 12.76 -9.73
N SER A 203 -1.49 13.99 -10.03
CA SER A 203 -1.70 15.18 -9.20
C SER A 203 -3.17 15.41 -8.82
N GLY A 204 -3.43 15.66 -7.53
CA GLY A 204 -4.78 15.85 -7.00
C GLY A 204 -5.46 14.57 -6.52
N ARG A 205 -4.84 13.41 -6.73
CA ARG A 205 -5.25 12.13 -6.14
C ARG A 205 -4.21 11.63 -5.13
N ASN A 206 -4.58 10.57 -4.43
CA ASN A 206 -3.76 9.93 -3.41
C ASN A 206 -3.40 8.50 -3.86
N VAL A 207 -2.47 7.87 -3.14
CA VAL A 207 -2.24 6.44 -3.24
C VAL A 207 -3.54 5.71 -2.93
N GLU A 208 -3.91 4.78 -3.79
CA GLU A 208 -5.22 4.11 -3.78
C GLU A 208 -5.14 2.72 -4.41
N VAL A 209 -6.17 1.92 -4.14
CA VAL A 209 -6.49 0.73 -4.94
C VAL A 209 -7.55 1.07 -5.98
N ASP A 210 -7.37 0.58 -7.21
CA ASP A 210 -8.28 0.82 -8.33
C ASP A 210 -8.09 -0.29 -9.38
N PHE A 211 -8.64 -0.12 -10.58
CA PHE A 211 -8.39 -0.95 -11.74
C PHE A 211 -7.58 -0.19 -12.80
N PHE A 212 -6.54 -0.82 -13.36
CA PHE A 212 -5.86 -0.22 -14.53
C PHE A 212 -6.76 -0.26 -15.77
N SER A 213 -6.62 0.70 -16.69
CA SER A 213 -7.52 0.86 -17.84
C SER A 213 -7.56 -0.35 -18.78
N THR A 214 -8.77 -0.74 -19.24
CA THR A 214 -8.96 -1.75 -20.31
C THR A 214 -8.49 -1.29 -21.69
N ARG A 215 -8.32 0.03 -21.90
CA ARG A 215 -7.97 0.59 -23.21
C ARG A 215 -6.46 0.64 -23.46
N ARG A 216 -5.64 0.31 -22.45
CA ARG A 216 -4.19 0.39 -22.54
C ARG A 216 -3.62 -1.01 -22.53
N LYS A 217 -2.71 -1.28 -23.47
CA LYS A 217 -1.88 -2.48 -23.43
C LYS A 217 -0.90 -2.35 -22.26
N VAL A 218 -0.89 -3.33 -21.38
CA VAL A 218 0.01 -3.39 -20.23
C VAL A 218 1.08 -4.46 -20.42
N LYS A 219 2.18 -4.30 -19.68
CA LYS A 219 3.23 -5.32 -19.48
C LYS A 219 3.24 -5.70 -18.02
N TYR A 220 3.49 -6.98 -17.74
CA TYR A 220 3.77 -7.48 -16.39
C TYR A 220 5.26 -7.77 -16.26
N GLY A 221 5.81 -7.57 -15.07
CA GLY A 221 7.20 -7.88 -14.80
C GLY A 221 7.45 -8.12 -13.32
N ASP A 222 8.18 -9.20 -13.04
CA ASP A 222 8.65 -9.59 -11.72
C ASP A 222 9.95 -8.81 -11.41
N PRO A 223 9.96 -7.94 -10.39
CA PRO A 223 11.12 -7.11 -10.08
C PRO A 223 12.28 -7.86 -9.41
N THR A 224 12.10 -9.15 -9.13
CA THR A 224 13.09 -9.94 -8.40
C THR A 224 14.15 -10.59 -9.29
N GLY A 225 13.89 -10.73 -10.59
CA GLY A 225 14.83 -11.19 -11.62
C GLY A 225 14.72 -12.66 -12.00
#